data_AF-A0AA43BIQ2-F1
#
_entry.id   AF-A0AA43BIQ2-F1
#
_cell.length_a   1.000
_cell.length_b   1.000
_cell.length_c   1.000
_cell.angle_alpha   90.00
_cell.angle_beta   90.00
_cell.angle_gamma   90.00
#
_symmetry.space_group_name_H-M   'P 1'
#
loop_
_entity.id
_entity.type
_entity.pdbx_description
1 polymer ?
#
loop_
_entity_poly.entity_id
_entity_poly.type
_entity_poly.pdbx_seq_one_letter_code
_entity_poly.pdbx_strand_id
1 'polypeptide(L)'
;MSRTALTTQDHIYSIEYFAMNNPAFEKTHYDVIQLIEQKKLGELIDKEKYLLKKTYQYINRRIKYNETLTLILEKDDHHITKIERDILDYSYIKEVVPPVLKHYFLAEKMLDNYMSKLPDNIKIKIHQNILDTDDALEKQKNTKKRNRENHKKFFIGGTLLSLLKLNNIDDDPLEILFEIMKLHLIHDYFDRKSFNTEEINEFNISETGREFNNKKNSILLKLNNPFKICDE
;
A
#
# COMPACT_ATOMS: atom_id res chain seq x y z
N MET A 1 -31.19 -33.58 -16.33
CA MET A 1 -31.51 -32.21 -16.78
C MET A 1 -30.38 -31.74 -17.69
N SER A 2 -30.71 -31.38 -18.93
CA SER A 2 -29.74 -30.78 -19.87
C SER A 2 -29.18 -29.50 -19.25
N ARG A 3 -27.84 -29.38 -19.13
CA ARG A 3 -27.20 -28.13 -18.70
C ARG A 3 -27.23 -27.16 -19.88
N THR A 4 -28.25 -26.32 -19.94
CA THR A 4 -28.29 -25.22 -20.90
C THR A 4 -27.16 -24.23 -20.57
N ALA A 5 -26.37 -23.84 -21.57
CA ALA A 5 -25.33 -22.84 -21.39
C ALA A 5 -25.98 -21.47 -21.15
N LEU A 6 -25.45 -20.70 -20.19
CA LEU A 6 -25.91 -19.34 -19.92
C LEU A 6 -25.62 -18.42 -21.10
N THR A 7 -26.57 -17.52 -21.37
CA THR A 7 -26.46 -16.50 -22.39
C THR A 7 -25.66 -15.30 -21.89
N THR A 8 -25.26 -14.40 -22.81
CA THR A 8 -24.61 -13.15 -22.41
C THR A 8 -25.55 -12.25 -21.61
N GLN A 9 -26.86 -12.31 -21.90
CA GLN A 9 -27.86 -11.56 -21.14
C GLN A 9 -27.96 -12.07 -19.68
N ASP A 10 -27.88 -13.39 -19.47
CA ASP A 10 -27.87 -13.96 -18.12
C ASP A 10 -26.65 -13.50 -17.30
N HIS A 11 -25.50 -13.36 -17.96
CA HIS A 11 -24.30 -12.80 -17.35
C HIS A 11 -24.50 -11.34 -16.95
N ILE A 12 -25.06 -10.51 -17.85
CA ILE A 12 -25.32 -9.08 -17.59
C ILE A 12 -26.23 -8.91 -16.38
N TYR A 13 -27.38 -9.60 -16.35
CA TYR A 13 -28.32 -9.50 -15.23
C TYR A 13 -27.71 -9.88 -13.89
N SER A 14 -26.87 -10.93 -13.88
CA SER A 14 -26.17 -11.35 -12.67
C SER A 14 -25.15 -10.31 -12.20
N ILE A 15 -24.47 -9.64 -13.14
CA ILE A 15 -23.49 -8.58 -12.85
C ILE A 15 -24.20 -7.37 -12.26
N GLU A 16 -25.26 -6.89 -12.89
CA GLU A 16 -26.05 -5.74 -12.43
C GLU A 16 -26.62 -6.00 -11.03
N TYR A 17 -27.26 -7.17 -10.84
CA TYR A 17 -27.83 -7.55 -9.55
C TYR A 17 -26.77 -7.60 -8.46
N PHE A 18 -25.60 -8.19 -8.73
CA PHE A 18 -24.53 -8.25 -7.74
C PHE A 18 -23.97 -6.85 -7.43
N ALA A 19 -23.78 -6.00 -8.45
CA ALA A 19 -23.28 -4.64 -8.27
C ALA A 19 -24.20 -3.77 -7.40
N MET A 20 -25.52 -3.82 -7.64
CA MET A 20 -26.52 -3.10 -6.84
C MET A 20 -26.43 -3.43 -5.33
N ASN A 21 -26.05 -4.65 -5.00
CA ASN A 21 -25.96 -5.12 -3.61
C ASN A 21 -24.54 -5.01 -3.04
N ASN A 22 -23.53 -4.66 -3.84
CA ASN A 22 -22.12 -4.64 -3.44
C ASN A 22 -21.41 -3.37 -3.96
N PRO A 23 -21.49 -2.24 -3.23
CA PRO A 23 -20.94 -0.95 -3.69
C PRO A 23 -19.43 -0.97 -3.99
N ALA A 24 -18.66 -1.83 -3.31
CA ALA A 24 -17.23 -1.99 -3.58
C ALA A 24 -16.95 -2.69 -4.92
N PHE A 25 -17.85 -3.59 -5.36
CA PHE A 25 -17.75 -4.24 -6.66
C PHE A 25 -17.98 -3.22 -7.78
N GLU A 26 -19.02 -2.40 -7.66
CA GLU A 26 -19.36 -1.35 -8.62
C GLU A 26 -18.17 -0.40 -8.87
N LYS A 27 -17.49 0.04 -7.80
CA LYS A 27 -16.28 0.89 -7.91
C LYS A 27 -15.10 0.22 -8.61
N THR A 28 -14.94 -1.09 -8.47
CA THR A 28 -13.77 -1.82 -9.00
C THR A 28 -13.96 -2.35 -10.41
N HIS A 29 -15.20 -2.51 -10.85
CA HIS A 29 -15.58 -3.01 -12.19
C HIS A 29 -16.43 -1.99 -12.95
N TYR A 30 -16.23 -0.70 -12.65
CA TYR A 30 -16.99 0.41 -13.23
C TYR A 30 -16.93 0.42 -14.77
N ASP A 31 -15.80 0.03 -15.35
CA ASP A 31 -15.62 -0.13 -16.79
C ASP A 31 -16.59 -1.16 -17.41
N VAL A 32 -16.84 -2.27 -16.70
CA VAL A 32 -17.80 -3.30 -17.13
C VAL A 32 -19.24 -2.81 -16.98
N ILE A 33 -19.55 -2.11 -15.89
CA ILE A 33 -20.90 -1.55 -15.66
C ILE A 33 -21.21 -0.49 -16.72
N GLN A 34 -20.29 0.45 -16.96
CA GLN A 34 -20.43 1.47 -18.00
C GLN A 34 -20.60 0.85 -19.40
N LEU A 35 -19.87 -0.23 -19.69
CA LEU A 35 -20.02 -0.97 -20.95
C LEU A 35 -21.44 -1.54 -21.11
N ILE A 36 -22.02 -2.10 -20.04
CA ILE A 36 -23.39 -2.63 -20.04
C ILE A 36 -24.41 -1.51 -20.28
N GLU A 37 -24.24 -0.38 -19.61
CA GLU A 37 -25.16 0.76 -19.70
C GLU A 37 -25.14 1.43 -21.09
N GLN A 38 -23.99 1.46 -21.75
CA GLN A 38 -23.80 2.19 -23.00
C GLN A 38 -24.18 1.42 -24.27
N LYS A 39 -24.16 0.08 -24.24
CA LYS A 39 -24.31 -0.74 -25.45
C LYS A 39 -25.48 -1.70 -25.39
N LYS A 40 -26.19 -1.85 -26.51
CA LYS A 40 -27.18 -2.92 -26.66
C LYS A 40 -26.49 -4.26 -26.86
N LEU A 41 -27.10 -5.36 -26.40
CA LEU A 41 -26.55 -6.72 -26.49
C LEU A 41 -26.06 -7.12 -27.90
N GLY A 42 -26.81 -6.71 -28.94
CA GLY A 42 -26.47 -6.98 -30.34
C GLY A 42 -25.25 -6.24 -30.88
N GLU A 43 -24.79 -5.20 -30.18
CA GLU A 43 -23.68 -4.31 -30.58
C GLU A 43 -22.35 -4.70 -29.90
N LEU A 44 -22.37 -5.70 -29.00
CA LEU A 44 -21.19 -6.16 -28.29
C LEU A 44 -20.29 -7.01 -29.18
N ILE A 45 -18.99 -6.67 -29.21
CA ILE A 45 -17.97 -7.48 -29.89
C ILE A 45 -17.52 -8.66 -29.00
N ASP A 46 -16.87 -9.65 -29.59
CA ASP A 46 -16.50 -10.88 -28.87
C ASP A 46 -15.59 -10.63 -27.66
N LYS A 47 -14.71 -9.62 -27.74
CA LYS A 47 -13.85 -9.22 -26.62
C LYS A 47 -14.67 -8.70 -25.43
N GLU A 48 -15.74 -7.95 -25.70
CA GLU A 48 -16.64 -7.40 -24.68
C GLU A 48 -17.50 -8.51 -24.06
N LYS A 49 -18.03 -9.42 -24.88
CA LYS A 49 -18.73 -10.62 -24.41
C LYS A 49 -17.83 -11.50 -23.53
N TYR A 50 -16.56 -11.65 -23.91
CA TYR A 50 -15.57 -12.36 -23.12
C TYR A 50 -15.31 -11.66 -21.77
N LEU A 51 -15.20 -10.34 -21.76
CA LEU A 51 -15.04 -9.56 -20.53
C LEU A 51 -16.23 -9.77 -19.60
N LEU A 52 -17.45 -9.64 -20.10
CA LEU A 52 -18.68 -9.90 -19.34
C LEU A 52 -18.69 -11.31 -18.74
N LYS A 53 -18.34 -12.33 -19.54
CA LYS A 53 -18.24 -13.71 -19.05
C LYS A 53 -17.21 -13.86 -17.94
N LYS A 54 -16.04 -13.21 -18.06
CA LYS A 54 -14.99 -13.24 -17.03
C LYS A 54 -15.46 -12.56 -15.73
N THR A 55 -16.11 -11.41 -15.84
CA THR A 55 -16.68 -10.70 -14.69
C THR A 55 -17.77 -11.52 -14.00
N TYR A 56 -18.65 -12.14 -14.77
CA TYR A 56 -19.64 -13.08 -14.26
C TYR A 56 -19.01 -14.25 -13.49
N GLN A 57 -17.95 -14.86 -14.03
CA GLN A 57 -17.23 -15.94 -13.33
C GLN A 57 -16.61 -15.46 -12.01
N TYR A 58 -16.07 -14.25 -11.99
CA TYR A 58 -15.54 -13.64 -10.77
C TYR A 58 -16.63 -13.42 -9.70
N ILE A 59 -17.80 -12.91 -10.09
CA ILE A 59 -18.95 -12.73 -9.18
C ILE A 59 -19.39 -14.06 -8.58
N ASN A 60 -19.55 -15.09 -9.41
CA ASN A 60 -19.92 -16.41 -8.91
C ASN A 60 -18.92 -16.97 -7.91
N ARG A 61 -17.63 -16.68 -8.10
CA ARG A 61 -16.59 -17.05 -7.14
C ARG A 61 -16.75 -16.27 -5.84
N ARG A 62 -17.03 -14.98 -5.91
CA ARG A 62 -17.27 -14.11 -4.76
C ARG A 62 -18.49 -14.53 -3.94
N ILE A 63 -19.59 -14.91 -4.58
CA ILE A 63 -20.77 -15.43 -3.90
C ILE A 63 -20.38 -16.66 -3.05
N LYS A 64 -19.65 -17.61 -3.65
CA LYS A 64 -19.16 -18.81 -2.96
C LYS A 64 -18.20 -18.49 -1.82
N TYR A 65 -17.36 -17.47 -1.98
CA TYR A 65 -16.49 -17.00 -0.91
C TYR A 65 -17.27 -16.45 0.26
N ASN A 66 -18.28 -15.61 0.01
CA ASN A 66 -19.12 -15.07 1.08
C ASN A 66 -19.86 -16.18 1.80
N GLU A 67 -20.45 -17.14 1.08
CA GLU A 67 -21.07 -18.34 1.68
C GLU A 67 -20.08 -19.10 2.56
N THR A 68 -18.86 -19.35 2.06
CA THR A 68 -17.82 -20.07 2.80
C THR A 68 -17.35 -19.30 4.04
N LEU A 69 -17.18 -17.99 3.92
CA LEU A 69 -16.79 -17.13 5.03
C LEU A 69 -17.87 -17.11 6.11
N THR A 70 -19.15 -17.02 5.75
CA THR A 70 -20.27 -17.13 6.70
C THR A 70 -20.23 -18.47 7.44
N LEU A 71 -20.02 -19.58 6.72
CA LEU A 71 -19.91 -20.90 7.32
C LEU A 71 -18.72 -21.03 8.28
N ILE A 72 -17.58 -20.41 7.95
CA ILE A 72 -16.41 -20.38 8.83
C ILE A 72 -16.70 -19.50 10.07
N LEU A 73 -17.35 -18.36 9.87
CA LEU A 73 -17.68 -17.39 10.91
C LEU A 73 -18.66 -17.92 11.96
N GLU A 74 -19.57 -18.80 11.55
CA GLU A 74 -20.55 -19.46 12.42
C GLU A 74 -19.96 -20.60 13.26
N LYS A 75 -18.70 -21.00 13.03
CA LYS A 75 -18.05 -22.04 13.83
C LYS A 75 -17.74 -21.54 15.24
N ASP A 76 -17.78 -22.48 16.19
CA ASP A 76 -17.31 -22.25 17.56
C ASP A 76 -15.81 -21.94 17.58
N ASP A 77 -15.41 -21.00 18.43
CA ASP A 77 -14.02 -20.52 18.58
C ASP A 77 -13.00 -21.63 18.91
N HIS A 78 -13.46 -22.75 19.50
CA HIS A 78 -12.62 -23.91 19.81
C HIS A 78 -12.48 -24.89 18.63
N HIS A 79 -13.34 -24.76 17.62
CA HIS A 79 -13.38 -25.64 16.44
C HIS A 79 -12.84 -24.97 15.17
N ILE A 80 -12.61 -23.66 15.21
CA ILE A 80 -11.99 -22.94 14.09
C ILE A 80 -10.51 -23.30 13.98
N THR A 81 -10.11 -23.73 12.78
CA THR A 81 -8.71 -24.04 12.48
C THR A 81 -7.88 -22.77 12.32
N LYS A 82 -6.55 -22.90 12.37
CA LYS A 82 -5.64 -21.76 12.12
C LYS A 82 -5.87 -21.13 10.74
N ILE A 83 -5.99 -21.95 9.69
CA ILE A 83 -6.22 -21.48 8.32
C ILE A 83 -7.50 -20.66 8.22
N GLU A 84 -8.57 -21.14 8.84
CA GLU A 84 -9.87 -20.46 8.86
C GLU A 84 -9.81 -19.14 9.61
N ARG A 85 -9.08 -19.11 10.74
CA ARG A 85 -8.86 -17.88 11.51
C ARG A 85 -8.09 -16.84 10.69
N ASP A 86 -7.00 -17.25 10.04
CA ASP A 86 -6.24 -16.37 9.12
C ASP A 86 -7.13 -15.86 7.97
N ILE A 87 -7.97 -16.72 7.38
CA ILE A 87 -8.92 -16.32 6.33
C ILE A 87 -9.87 -15.23 6.85
N LEU A 88 -10.45 -15.40 8.04
CA LEU A 88 -11.34 -14.41 8.62
C LEU A 88 -10.62 -13.07 8.85
N ASP A 89 -9.41 -13.12 9.41
CA ASP A 89 -8.61 -11.93 9.73
C ASP A 89 -8.28 -11.12 8.47
N TYR A 90 -7.84 -11.76 7.38
CA TYR A 90 -7.53 -11.07 6.13
C TYR A 90 -8.75 -10.71 5.29
N SER A 91 -9.87 -11.43 5.47
CA SER A 91 -11.10 -11.16 4.72
C SER A 91 -11.78 -9.86 5.13
N TYR A 92 -11.55 -9.42 6.38
CA TYR A 92 -12.24 -8.29 6.99
C TYR A 92 -13.77 -8.38 6.90
N ILE A 93 -14.34 -9.60 6.89
CA ILE A 93 -15.80 -9.79 6.75
C ILE A 93 -16.60 -9.10 7.87
N LYS A 94 -15.99 -8.87 9.04
CA LYS A 94 -16.59 -8.15 10.17
C LYS A 94 -16.47 -6.62 10.06
N GLU A 95 -15.66 -6.10 9.14
CA GLU A 95 -15.42 -4.67 8.99
C GLU A 95 -16.31 -4.06 7.90
N VAL A 96 -16.78 -2.83 8.16
CA VAL A 96 -17.66 -2.09 7.24
C VAL A 96 -16.92 -1.68 5.95
N VAL A 97 -15.61 -1.48 6.03
CA VAL A 97 -14.76 -1.13 4.88
C VAL A 97 -13.39 -1.82 5.04
N PRO A 98 -12.96 -2.67 4.10
CA PRO A 98 -11.64 -3.29 4.17
C PRO A 98 -10.54 -2.21 3.99
N PRO A 99 -9.60 -2.08 4.93
CA PRO A 99 -8.64 -0.97 4.96
C PRO A 99 -7.57 -1.08 3.86
N VAL A 100 -7.31 -2.29 3.34
CA VAL A 100 -6.26 -2.55 2.35
C VAL A 100 -6.69 -3.60 1.32
N LEU A 101 -6.85 -3.20 0.05
CA LEU A 101 -7.24 -4.07 -1.07
C LEU A 101 -6.38 -5.34 -1.21
N LYS A 102 -5.11 -5.28 -0.79
CA LYS A 102 -4.18 -6.42 -0.83
C LYS A 102 -4.60 -7.56 0.10
N HIS A 103 -5.07 -7.25 1.31
CA HIS A 103 -5.49 -8.25 2.27
C HIS A 103 -6.73 -9.00 1.76
N TYR A 104 -7.62 -8.29 1.06
CA TYR A 104 -8.77 -8.90 0.39
C TYR A 104 -8.36 -9.90 -0.70
N PHE A 105 -7.35 -9.58 -1.53
CA PHE A 105 -6.80 -10.52 -2.50
C PHE A 105 -6.04 -11.68 -1.85
N LEU A 106 -5.44 -11.45 -0.68
CA LEU A 106 -4.78 -12.51 0.07
C LEU A 106 -5.81 -13.50 0.61
N ALA A 107 -6.90 -13.00 1.21
CA ALA A 107 -8.02 -13.81 1.70
C ALA A 107 -8.65 -14.65 0.57
N GLU A 108 -8.82 -14.09 -0.64
CA GLU A 108 -9.31 -14.88 -1.78
C GLU A 108 -8.40 -16.06 -2.13
N LYS A 109 -7.08 -15.87 -2.11
CA LYS A 109 -6.12 -16.97 -2.39
C LYS A 109 -6.16 -18.03 -1.31
N MET A 110 -6.31 -17.62 -0.05
CA MET A 110 -6.46 -18.55 1.07
C MET A 110 -7.78 -19.33 0.97
N LEU A 111 -8.89 -18.65 0.63
CA LEU A 111 -10.19 -19.27 0.40
C LEU A 111 -10.16 -20.26 -0.76
N ASP A 112 -9.51 -19.92 -1.87
CA ASP A 112 -9.32 -20.85 -2.99
C ASP A 112 -8.64 -22.14 -2.57
N ASN A 113 -7.57 -22.01 -1.80
CA ASN A 113 -6.83 -23.16 -1.28
C ASN A 113 -7.70 -23.96 -0.31
N TYR A 114 -8.40 -23.28 0.60
CA TYR A 114 -9.30 -23.89 1.59
C TYR A 114 -10.44 -24.68 0.92
N MET A 115 -11.10 -24.09 -0.09
CA MET A 115 -12.19 -24.69 -0.85
C MET A 115 -11.73 -25.73 -1.89
N SER A 116 -10.43 -25.88 -2.10
CA SER A 116 -9.89 -26.85 -3.05
C SER A 116 -10.16 -28.29 -2.60
N LYS A 117 -10.14 -29.23 -3.54
CA LYS A 117 -10.26 -30.68 -3.27
C LYS A 117 -8.92 -31.32 -2.87
N LEU A 118 -7.93 -30.51 -2.50
CA LEU A 118 -6.60 -31.00 -2.13
C LEU A 118 -6.62 -31.63 -0.72
N PRO A 119 -5.73 -32.61 -0.44
CA PRO A 119 -5.50 -33.10 0.90
C PRO A 119 -5.05 -31.99 1.87
N ASP A 120 -5.41 -32.11 3.15
CA ASP A 120 -5.17 -31.07 4.16
C ASP A 120 -3.70 -30.73 4.36
N ASN A 121 -2.80 -31.72 4.29
CA ASN A 121 -1.36 -31.49 4.38
C ASN A 121 -0.82 -30.60 3.24
N ILE A 122 -1.39 -30.72 2.03
CA ILE A 122 -1.05 -29.86 0.89
C ILE A 122 -1.64 -28.47 1.10
N LYS A 123 -2.89 -28.37 1.57
CA LYS A 123 -3.52 -27.09 1.88
C LYS A 123 -2.74 -26.30 2.91
N ILE A 124 -2.28 -26.93 3.99
CA ILE A 124 -1.45 -26.30 5.02
C ILE A 124 -0.16 -25.73 4.42
N LYS A 125 0.52 -26.49 3.57
CA LYS A 125 1.76 -26.05 2.92
C LYS A 125 1.53 -24.87 1.97
N ILE A 126 0.46 -24.91 1.18
CA ILE A 126 0.10 -23.80 0.29
C ILE A 126 -0.25 -22.55 1.09
N HIS A 127 -1.00 -22.71 2.18
CA HIS A 127 -1.38 -21.58 3.06
C HIS A 127 -0.16 -20.90 3.66
N GLN A 128 0.82 -21.66 4.14
CA GLN A 128 2.07 -21.10 4.66
C GLN A 128 2.84 -20.34 3.57
N ASN A 129 2.94 -20.88 2.35
CA ASN A 129 3.60 -20.19 1.24
C ASN A 129 2.88 -18.88 0.86
N ILE A 130 1.54 -18.83 0.95
CA ILE A 130 0.76 -17.62 0.70
C ILE A 130 1.15 -16.53 1.71
N LEU A 131 1.24 -16.88 3.00
CA LEU A 131 1.67 -15.97 4.07
C LEU A 131 3.12 -15.50 3.86
N ASP A 132 4.04 -16.44 3.61
CA ASP A 132 5.48 -16.15 3.46
C ASP A 132 5.76 -15.20 2.27
N THR A 133 4.95 -15.27 1.22
CA THR A 133 5.10 -14.42 0.02
C THR A 133 4.70 -12.96 0.30
N ASP A 134 3.68 -12.73 1.12
CA ASP A 134 3.25 -11.36 1.45
C ASP A 134 4.25 -10.69 2.41
N ASP A 135 4.77 -11.45 3.38
CA ASP A 135 5.87 -11.06 4.27
C ASP A 135 7.13 -10.65 3.48
N ALA A 136 7.49 -11.41 2.45
CA ALA A 136 8.63 -11.10 1.59
C ALA A 136 8.41 -9.81 0.79
N LEU A 137 7.19 -9.56 0.32
CA LEU A 137 6.84 -8.35 -0.44
C LEU A 137 6.91 -7.09 0.43
N GLU A 138 6.46 -7.19 1.70
CA GLU A 138 6.55 -6.10 2.67
C GLU A 138 8.01 -5.80 3.03
N LYS A 139 8.82 -6.83 3.31
CA LYS A 139 10.27 -6.70 3.52
C LYS A 139 10.97 -6.04 2.33
N GLN A 140 10.60 -6.41 1.10
CA GLN A 140 11.17 -5.82 -0.11
C GLN A 140 10.81 -4.33 -0.25
N LYS A 141 9.57 -3.93 0.06
CA LYS A 141 9.14 -2.52 0.06
C LYS A 141 9.90 -1.70 1.09
N ASN A 142 10.04 -2.23 2.31
CA ASN A 142 10.77 -1.57 3.39
C ASN A 142 12.26 -1.40 3.04
N THR A 143 12.86 -2.42 2.40
CA THR A 143 14.24 -2.34 1.90
C THR A 143 14.41 -1.30 0.78
N LYS A 144 13.48 -1.25 -0.19
CA LYS A 144 13.50 -0.23 -1.25
C LYS A 144 13.35 1.20 -0.71
N LYS A 145 12.47 1.40 0.27
CA LYS A 145 12.29 2.70 0.95
C LYS A 145 13.59 3.12 1.66
N ARG A 146 14.18 2.21 2.47
CA ARG A 146 15.45 2.45 3.17
C ARG A 146 16.59 2.77 2.21
N ASN A 147 16.70 2.05 1.09
CA ASN A 147 17.74 2.32 0.09
C ASN A 147 17.56 3.69 -0.57
N ARG A 148 16.32 4.10 -0.88
CA ARG A 148 16.03 5.42 -1.45
C ARG A 148 16.39 6.55 -0.47
N GLU A 149 16.07 6.38 0.81
CA GLU A 149 16.46 7.33 1.87
C GLU A 149 17.98 7.41 2.05
N ASN A 150 18.67 6.27 2.02
CA ASN A 150 20.13 6.24 2.10
C ASN A 150 20.78 6.92 0.89
N HIS A 151 20.30 6.67 -0.33
CA HIS A 151 20.79 7.36 -1.53
C HIS A 151 20.61 8.88 -1.46
N LYS A 152 19.46 9.37 -0.94
CA LYS A 152 19.27 10.81 -0.70
C LYS A 152 20.30 11.36 0.29
N LYS A 153 20.53 10.67 1.41
CA LYS A 153 21.53 11.07 2.42
C LYS A 153 22.95 11.12 1.83
N PHE A 154 23.34 10.10 1.05
CA PHE A 154 24.63 10.07 0.37
C PHE A 154 24.78 11.19 -0.67
N PHE A 155 23.74 11.45 -1.46
CA PHE A 155 23.74 12.52 -2.46
C PHE A 155 23.86 13.90 -1.82
N ILE A 156 23.11 14.16 -0.74
CA ILE A 156 23.19 15.43 0.01
C ILE A 156 24.58 15.58 0.63
N GLY A 157 25.09 14.54 1.30
CA GLY A 157 26.43 14.58 1.91
C GLY A 157 27.56 14.78 0.89
N GLY A 158 27.50 14.11 -0.27
CA GLY A 158 28.49 14.24 -1.34
C GLY A 158 28.47 15.60 -2.03
N THR A 159 27.27 16.12 -2.33
CA THR A 159 27.09 17.47 -2.90
C THR A 159 27.62 18.53 -1.93
N LEU A 160 27.32 18.40 -0.64
CA LEU A 160 27.80 19.31 0.40
C LEU A 160 29.33 19.32 0.52
N LEU A 161 29.97 18.15 0.58
CA LEU A 161 31.43 18.04 0.67
C LEU A 161 32.12 18.68 -0.55
N SER A 162 31.48 18.59 -1.72
CA SER A 162 31.97 19.17 -2.96
C SER A 162 31.83 20.71 -2.95
N LEU A 163 30.71 21.23 -2.46
CA LEU A 163 30.47 22.68 -2.33
C LEU A 163 31.42 23.34 -1.32
N LEU A 164 31.65 22.70 -0.16
CA LEU A 164 32.59 23.18 0.85
C LEU A 164 34.03 23.23 0.31
N LYS A 165 34.44 22.25 -0.50
CA LYS A 165 35.77 22.26 -1.16
C LYS A 165 35.92 23.32 -2.25
N LEU A 166 34.84 23.73 -2.91
CA LEU A 166 34.90 24.64 -4.05
C LEU A 166 35.03 26.11 -3.65
N ASN A 167 34.56 26.48 -2.45
CA ASN A 167 34.39 27.88 -2.10
C ASN A 167 35.47 28.46 -1.16
N ASN A 168 36.50 27.68 -0.76
CA ASN A 168 37.57 28.13 0.16
C ASN A 168 37.03 28.98 1.33
N ILE A 169 35.93 28.52 1.93
CA ILE A 169 35.22 29.31 2.95
C ILE A 169 35.89 29.03 4.30
N ASP A 170 36.31 30.09 4.99
CA ASP A 170 36.80 30.03 6.38
C ASP A 170 35.68 29.74 7.40
N ASP A 171 34.42 29.66 6.95
CA ASP A 171 33.25 29.37 7.78
C ASP A 171 33.23 27.91 8.22
N ASP A 172 32.77 27.65 9.45
CA ASP A 172 32.67 26.30 10.01
C ASP A 172 31.83 25.40 9.07
N PRO A 173 32.44 24.36 8.46
CA PRO A 173 31.74 23.43 7.58
C PRO A 173 30.49 22.80 8.19
N LEU A 174 30.46 22.69 9.52
CA LEU A 174 29.32 22.18 10.28
C LEU A 174 28.15 23.16 10.31
N GLU A 175 28.42 24.46 10.37
CA GLU A 175 27.39 25.50 10.39
C GLU A 175 26.70 25.61 9.03
N ILE A 176 27.48 25.55 7.95
CA ILE A 176 26.97 25.48 6.57
C ILE A 176 26.12 24.21 6.36
N LEU A 177 26.55 23.06 6.88
CA LEU A 177 25.78 21.82 6.84
C LEU A 177 24.41 22.00 7.50
N PHE A 178 24.35 22.63 8.68
CA PHE A 178 23.10 22.86 9.36
C PHE A 178 22.16 23.78 8.56
N GLU A 179 22.67 24.84 7.95
CA GLU A 179 21.82 25.72 7.11
C GLU A 179 21.26 24.99 5.88
N ILE A 180 22.06 24.15 5.22
CA ILE A 180 21.58 23.37 4.07
C ILE A 180 20.55 22.32 4.49
N MET A 181 20.77 21.64 5.62
CA MET A 181 19.77 20.70 6.17
C MET A 181 18.47 21.42 6.51
N LYS A 182 18.56 22.62 7.10
CA LYS A 182 17.41 23.46 7.42
C LYS A 182 16.64 23.86 6.17
N LEU A 183 17.32 24.32 5.12
CA LEU A 183 16.72 24.65 3.83
C LEU A 183 15.99 23.46 3.20
N HIS A 184 16.56 22.25 3.28
CA HIS A 184 15.91 21.04 2.78
C HIS A 184 14.63 20.71 3.55
N LEU A 185 14.65 20.85 4.88
CA LEU A 185 13.47 20.63 5.72
C LEU A 185 12.38 21.69 5.48
N ILE A 186 12.75 22.95 5.27
CA ILE A 186 11.81 24.02 4.91
C ILE A 186 11.15 23.71 3.56
N HIS A 187 11.92 23.23 2.58
CA HIS A 187 11.39 22.79 1.29
C HIS A 187 10.38 21.64 1.42
N ASP A 188 10.71 20.61 2.21
CA ASP A 188 9.80 19.49 2.43
C ASP A 188 8.56 19.90 3.25
N TYR A 189 8.68 20.86 4.18
CA TYR A 189 7.59 21.35 5.01
C TYR A 189 6.56 22.17 4.22
N PHE A 190 7.02 23.02 3.31
CA PHE A 190 6.14 23.90 2.51
C PHE A 190 5.85 23.39 1.08
N ASP A 191 6.49 22.30 0.65
CA ASP A 191 6.40 21.71 -0.71
C ASP A 191 6.61 22.72 -1.86
N ARG A 192 7.59 23.63 -1.69
CA ARG A 192 7.94 24.64 -2.71
C ARG A 192 9.41 25.04 -2.61
N LYS A 193 9.91 25.80 -3.59
CA LYS A 193 11.35 26.10 -3.75
C LYS A 193 11.84 27.44 -3.19
N SER A 194 10.95 28.35 -2.81
CA SER A 194 11.30 29.67 -2.30
C SER A 194 10.38 30.06 -1.15
N PHE A 195 10.93 30.73 -0.15
CA PHE A 195 10.23 31.09 1.08
C PHE A 195 10.68 32.47 1.54
N ASN A 196 9.79 33.22 2.17
CA ASN A 196 10.08 34.53 2.75
C ASN A 196 10.52 34.41 4.22
N THR A 197 10.92 35.53 4.82
CA THR A 197 11.40 35.57 6.22
C THR A 197 10.32 35.16 7.23
N GLU A 198 9.05 35.48 6.98
CA GLU A 198 7.94 35.08 7.85
C GLU A 198 7.75 33.55 7.85
N GLU A 199 7.82 32.92 6.69
CA GLU A 199 7.69 31.46 6.51
C GLU A 199 8.88 30.71 7.14
N ILE A 200 10.08 31.28 7.07
CA ILE A 200 11.26 30.74 7.78
C ILE A 200 11.04 30.80 9.29
N ASN A 201 10.47 31.89 9.80
CA ASN A 201 10.17 32.04 11.23
C ASN A 201 9.06 31.10 11.68
N GLU A 202 8.02 30.92 10.86
CA GLU A 202 6.96 29.93 11.06
C GLU A 202 7.54 28.50 11.14
N PHE A 203 8.43 28.15 10.22
CA PHE A 203 9.12 26.86 10.29
C PHE A 203 9.93 26.72 11.58
N ASN A 204 10.68 27.75 12.01
CA ASN A 204 11.51 27.68 13.22
C ASN A 204 10.71 27.40 14.50
N ILE A 205 9.45 27.86 14.56
CA ILE A 205 8.55 27.63 15.70
C ILE A 205 7.68 26.37 15.55
N SER A 206 7.65 25.75 14.37
CA SER A 206 6.98 24.46 14.13
C SER A 206 7.61 23.33 14.96
N GLU A 207 6.91 22.21 15.10
CA GLU A 207 7.45 21.03 15.78
C GLU A 207 8.73 20.52 15.12
N THR A 208 8.73 20.39 13.79
CA THR A 208 9.89 19.96 12.99
C THR A 208 11.08 20.92 13.11
N GLY A 209 10.84 22.23 13.05
CA GLY A 209 11.90 23.23 13.20
C GLY A 209 12.48 23.28 14.61
N ARG A 210 11.64 23.16 15.65
CA ARG A 210 12.10 23.06 17.05
C ARG A 210 12.93 21.80 17.29
N GLU A 211 12.51 20.65 16.77
CA GLU A 211 13.27 19.41 16.89
C GLU A 211 14.65 19.52 16.21
N PHE A 212 14.68 20.08 14.99
CA PHE A 212 15.93 20.35 14.28
C PHE A 212 16.85 21.28 15.06
N ASN A 213 16.34 22.42 15.55
CA ASN A 213 17.13 23.41 16.30
C ASN A 213 17.67 22.84 17.62
N ASN A 214 16.86 22.09 18.36
CA ASN A 214 17.30 21.42 19.59
C ASN A 214 18.44 20.43 19.32
N LYS A 215 18.35 19.69 18.21
CA LYS A 215 19.38 18.72 17.80
C LYS A 215 20.65 19.41 17.30
N LYS A 216 20.52 20.48 16.51
CA LYS A 216 21.64 21.36 16.09
C LYS A 216 22.40 21.86 17.33
N ASN A 217 21.69 22.47 18.27
CA ASN A 217 22.27 23.01 19.50
C ASN A 217 22.94 21.92 20.34
N SER A 218 22.30 20.75 20.49
CA SER A 218 22.89 19.62 21.22
C SER A 218 24.21 19.14 20.60
N ILE A 219 24.33 19.12 19.26
CA ILE A 219 25.54 18.70 18.56
C ILE A 219 26.64 19.77 18.71
N LEU A 220 26.30 21.05 18.56
CA LEU A 220 27.25 22.16 18.74
C LEU A 220 27.80 22.24 20.18
N LEU A 221 27.01 21.84 21.17
CA LEU A 221 27.39 21.82 22.59
C LEU A 221 28.24 20.60 23.00
N LYS A 222 28.39 19.56 22.15
CA LYS A 222 29.24 18.41 22.49
C LYS A 222 30.71 18.83 22.51
N LEU A 223 31.37 18.61 23.64
CA LEU A 223 32.80 18.90 23.84
C LEU A 223 33.72 18.08 22.92
N ASN A 224 33.33 16.86 22.54
CA ASN A 224 34.08 15.99 21.62
C ASN A 224 33.52 16.05 20.19
N ASN A 225 33.19 17.25 19.70
CA ASN A 225 32.73 17.41 18.33
C ASN A 225 33.94 17.37 17.38
N PRO A 226 34.07 16.35 16.50
CA PRO A 226 35.22 16.21 15.61
C PRO A 226 35.33 17.30 14.52
N PHE A 227 34.32 18.18 14.43
CA PHE A 227 34.30 19.32 13.51
C PHE A 227 34.62 20.66 14.19
N LYS A 228 34.68 20.71 15.54
CA LYS A 228 35.23 21.89 16.21
C LYS A 228 36.73 21.85 16.05
N ILE A 229 37.27 22.77 15.26
CA ILE A 229 38.70 23.06 15.26
C ILE A 229 39.01 23.64 16.65
N CYS A 230 39.79 22.92 17.46
CA CYS A 230 40.38 23.50 18.65
C CYS A 230 41.50 24.43 18.17
N ASP A 231 41.33 25.73 18.32
CA ASP A 231 42.45 26.66 18.21
C ASP A 231 43.44 26.33 19.35
N GLU A 232 44.65 25.91 19.00
CA GLU A 232 45.84 26.02 19.85
C GLU A 232 46.52 27.39 19.62
#